data_AF-A0A4R2KSS0-F1
#
_entry.id   AF-A0A4R2KSS0-F1
#
_cell.length_a   1.000
_cell.length_b   1.000
_cell.length_c   1.000
_cell.angle_alpha   90.00
_cell.angle_beta   90.00
_cell.angle_gamma   90.00
#
_symmetry.space_group_name_H-M   'P 1'
#
loop_
_entity.id
_entity.type
_entity.pdbx_description
1 polymer ?
#
loop_
_entity_poly.entity_id
_entity_poly.type
_entity_poly.pdbx_seq_one_letter_code
_entity_poly.pdbx_strand_id
1 'polypeptide(L)'
;MTATPARPRGVAALLLCVLLLAGCASVQQTRQLDDFKTLAAKGDYAAIAARDVNCDATDPACAQAQLIKGDACYRLAQAGDASRYACAADALGAGLAAPGLDQPAATRAAYAANRCEALRQARDRISGPPALARNKELAACAQALETLSPGSAAARFFAVNAGLAAVQVSPTNATTCARLDGLAASLREREGAAAASGLDAPYRRLGNDLQLTRRGFGCR
;
A
#
# COMPACT_ATOMS: atom_id res chain seq x y z
N MET A 1 -25.97 67.27 9.28
CA MET A 1 -25.68 65.89 9.75
C MET A 1 -25.09 65.11 8.58
N THR A 2 -23.77 65.01 8.50
CA THR A 2 -23.06 64.34 7.40
C THR A 2 -22.18 63.24 7.99
N ALA A 3 -22.55 61.98 7.78
CA ALA A 3 -21.80 60.82 8.24
C ALA A 3 -20.58 60.59 7.34
N THR A 4 -19.42 60.42 7.96
CA THR A 4 -18.14 60.13 7.28
C THR A 4 -18.00 58.61 7.05
N PRO A 5 -17.78 58.13 5.82
CA PRO A 5 -17.53 56.72 5.59
C PRO A 5 -16.07 56.35 5.97
N ALA A 6 -15.92 55.35 6.84
CA ALA A 6 -14.63 54.77 7.21
C ALA A 6 -14.04 54.00 6.02
N ARG A 7 -12.80 54.33 5.63
CA ARG A 7 -12.08 53.67 4.53
C ARG A 7 -11.53 52.29 4.97
N PRO A 8 -11.83 51.18 4.26
CA PRO A 8 -11.31 49.86 4.58
C PRO A 8 -9.87 49.70 4.05
N ARG A 9 -8.88 50.27 4.77
CA ARG A 9 -7.45 50.15 4.40
C ARG A 9 -6.74 48.92 5.00
N GLY A 10 -7.36 48.23 5.96
CA GLY A 10 -6.74 47.07 6.63
C GLY A 10 -6.96 45.71 5.96
N VAL A 11 -8.00 45.57 5.13
CA VAL A 11 -8.43 44.24 4.63
C VAL A 11 -7.54 43.76 3.45
N ALA A 12 -7.06 44.68 2.61
CA ALA A 12 -6.26 44.33 1.43
C ALA A 12 -4.85 43.81 1.79
N ALA A 13 -4.22 44.35 2.84
CA ALA A 13 -2.90 43.91 3.29
C ALA A 13 -2.93 42.51 3.94
N LEU A 14 -4.01 42.18 4.64
CA LEU A 14 -4.19 40.86 5.25
C LEU A 14 -4.41 39.76 4.20
N LEU A 15 -5.19 40.05 3.16
CA LEU A 15 -5.44 39.13 2.03
C LEU A 15 -4.16 38.81 1.24
N LEU A 16 -3.27 39.79 1.05
CA LEU A 16 -2.02 39.59 0.31
C LEU A 16 -1.04 38.66 1.06
N CYS A 17 -0.94 38.80 2.39
CA CYS A 17 -0.09 37.94 3.22
C CYS A 17 -0.58 36.47 3.24
N VAL A 18 -1.90 36.24 3.24
CA VAL A 18 -2.46 34.88 3.20
C VAL A 18 -2.20 34.20 1.84
N LEU A 19 -2.25 34.96 0.73
CA LEU A 19 -1.93 34.44 -0.61
C LEU A 19 -0.44 34.08 -0.78
N LEU A 20 0.47 34.86 -0.18
CA LEU A 20 1.91 34.56 -0.22
C LEU A 20 2.29 33.32 0.60
N LEU A 21 1.62 33.08 1.73
CA LEU A 21 1.87 31.90 2.57
C LEU A 21 1.38 30.60 1.92
N ALA A 22 0.29 30.64 1.15
CA ALA A 22 -0.22 29.48 0.42
C ALA A 22 0.72 29.03 -0.71
N GLY A 23 1.47 29.95 -1.32
CA GLY A 23 2.43 29.65 -2.41
C GLY A 23 3.72 28.97 -1.95
N CYS A 24 4.13 29.14 -0.69
CA CYS A 24 5.37 28.52 -0.19
C CYS A 24 5.23 27.01 -0.01
N ALA A 25 4.04 26.52 0.37
CA ALA A 25 3.80 25.11 0.59
C ALA A 25 3.89 24.29 -0.71
N SER A 26 3.32 24.77 -1.81
CA SER A 26 3.34 24.06 -3.10
C SER A 26 4.74 23.97 -3.71
N VAL A 27 5.55 25.03 -3.58
CA VAL A 27 6.95 25.05 -4.08
C VAL A 27 7.84 24.08 -3.30
N GLN A 28 7.61 23.89 -2.01
CA GLN A 28 8.38 22.94 -1.21
C GLN A 28 8.08 21.48 -1.62
N GLN A 29 6.82 21.18 -1.93
CA GLN A 29 6.40 19.83 -2.31
C GLN A 29 6.95 19.41 -3.68
N THR A 30 6.91 20.31 -4.66
CA THR A 30 7.49 20.04 -5.98
C THR A 30 9.00 19.82 -5.90
N ARG A 31 9.71 20.63 -5.09
CA ARG A 31 11.14 20.42 -4.84
C ARG A 31 11.44 19.06 -4.19
N GLN A 32 10.66 18.64 -3.19
CA GLN A 32 10.84 17.32 -2.56
C GLN A 32 10.63 16.18 -3.57
N LEU A 33 9.62 16.30 -4.43
CA LEU A 33 9.36 15.33 -5.48
C LEU A 33 10.50 15.25 -6.49
N ASP A 34 11.01 16.39 -6.96
CA ASP A 34 12.12 16.44 -7.92
C ASP A 34 13.43 15.89 -7.33
N ASP A 35 13.69 16.16 -6.05
CA ASP A 35 14.77 15.54 -5.29
C ASP A 35 14.62 14.02 -5.25
N PHE A 36 13.42 13.51 -4.93
CA PHE A 36 13.15 12.06 -4.89
C PHE A 36 13.35 11.41 -6.26
N LYS A 37 12.88 12.06 -7.35
CA LYS A 37 13.12 11.60 -8.73
C LYS A 37 14.61 11.56 -9.06
N THR A 38 15.37 12.58 -8.64
CA THR A 38 16.82 12.66 -8.86
C THR A 38 17.57 11.56 -8.11
N LEU A 39 17.22 11.31 -6.85
CA LEU A 39 17.80 10.22 -6.05
C LEU A 39 17.43 8.85 -6.63
N ALA A 40 16.18 8.68 -7.08
CA ALA A 40 15.72 7.42 -7.66
C ALA A 40 16.45 7.11 -8.97
N ALA A 41 16.71 8.13 -9.81
CA ALA A 41 17.51 8.00 -11.02
C ALA A 41 18.97 7.62 -10.74
N LYS A 42 19.51 8.00 -9.57
CA LYS A 42 20.84 7.62 -9.10
C LYS A 42 20.87 6.26 -8.38
N GLY A 43 19.71 5.64 -8.14
CA GLY A 43 19.59 4.41 -7.36
C GLY A 43 19.79 4.61 -5.85
N ASP A 44 19.75 5.85 -5.34
CA ASP A 44 19.95 6.17 -3.92
C ASP A 44 18.64 5.99 -3.12
N TYR A 45 18.20 4.74 -3.04
CA TYR A 45 16.96 4.38 -2.34
C TYR A 45 17.08 4.57 -0.83
N ALA A 46 18.29 4.44 -0.26
CA ALA A 46 18.56 4.68 1.15
C ALA A 46 18.28 6.15 1.53
N ALA A 47 18.74 7.11 0.72
CA ALA A 47 18.46 8.52 0.97
C ALA A 47 16.97 8.85 0.85
N ILE A 48 16.24 8.24 -0.09
CA ILE A 48 14.79 8.42 -0.22
C ILE A 48 14.07 7.86 1.01
N ALA A 49 14.38 6.61 1.39
CA ALA A 49 13.72 5.92 2.50
C ALA A 49 13.93 6.59 3.86
N ALA A 50 15.05 7.33 4.02
CA ALA A 50 15.37 8.07 5.24
C ALA A 50 14.66 9.43 5.35
N ARG A 51 14.09 9.97 4.26
CA ARG A 51 13.43 11.28 4.25
C ARG A 51 11.94 11.14 4.52
N ASP A 52 11.39 12.01 5.36
CA ASP A 52 9.94 12.12 5.57
C ASP A 52 9.26 12.86 4.44
N VAL A 53 8.03 12.46 4.14
CA VAL A 53 7.19 13.09 3.12
C VAL A 53 6.17 13.95 3.86
N ASN A 54 6.44 15.25 3.90
CA ASN A 54 5.69 16.23 4.71
C ASN A 54 4.88 17.12 3.78
N CYS A 55 3.75 16.61 3.32
CA CYS A 55 2.87 17.29 2.36
C CYS A 55 1.42 16.85 2.53
N ASP A 56 0.51 17.60 1.91
CA ASP A 56 -0.91 17.29 1.92
C ASP A 56 -1.18 16.02 1.09
N ALA A 57 -1.83 15.03 1.69
CA ALA A 57 -2.12 13.74 1.04
C ALA A 57 -3.06 13.86 -0.18
N THR A 58 -3.74 15.00 -0.34
CA THR A 58 -4.59 15.30 -1.50
C THR A 58 -3.81 15.93 -2.67
N ASP A 59 -2.56 16.36 -2.45
CA ASP A 59 -1.72 16.90 -3.51
C ASP A 59 -1.13 15.76 -4.38
N PRO A 60 -1.33 15.79 -5.71
CA PRO A 60 -0.76 14.77 -6.61
C PRO A 60 0.76 14.65 -6.52
N ALA A 61 1.49 15.75 -6.27
CA ALA A 61 2.94 15.72 -6.10
C ALA A 61 3.32 14.97 -4.82
N CYS A 62 2.54 15.16 -3.75
CA CYS A 62 2.70 14.43 -2.49
C CYS A 62 2.46 12.93 -2.68
N ALA A 63 1.37 12.58 -3.39
CA ALA A 63 1.06 11.20 -3.71
C ALA A 63 2.20 10.53 -4.49
N GLN A 64 2.76 11.21 -5.49
CA GLN A 64 3.89 10.70 -6.25
C GLN A 64 5.15 10.54 -5.37
N ALA A 65 5.43 11.48 -4.47
CA ALA A 65 6.55 11.37 -3.54
C ALA A 65 6.38 10.18 -2.58
N GLN A 66 5.15 9.93 -2.09
CA GLN A 66 4.82 8.75 -1.28
C GLN A 66 5.05 7.45 -2.05
N LEU A 67 4.65 7.37 -3.32
CA LEU A 67 4.90 6.19 -4.16
C LEU A 67 6.39 5.93 -4.38
N ILE A 68 7.19 6.98 -4.64
CA ILE A 68 8.64 6.85 -4.80
C ILE A 68 9.31 6.39 -3.49
N LYS A 69 8.90 6.95 -2.34
CA LYS A 69 9.38 6.49 -1.03
C LYS A 69 9.00 5.04 -0.75
N GLY A 70 7.76 4.68 -1.04
CA GLY A 70 7.26 3.33 -0.89
C GLY A 70 8.05 2.31 -1.72
N ASP A 71 8.32 2.61 -2.99
CA ASP A 71 9.14 1.77 -3.87
C ASP A 71 10.59 1.67 -3.38
N ALA A 72 11.19 2.78 -2.94
CA ALA A 72 12.53 2.80 -2.36
C ALA A 72 12.62 1.90 -1.12
N CYS A 73 11.68 2.04 -0.17
CA CYS A 73 11.61 1.17 1.00
C CYS A 73 11.39 -0.31 0.61
N TYR A 74 10.57 -0.59 -0.40
CA TYR A 74 10.34 -1.95 -0.86
C TYR A 74 11.60 -2.58 -1.48
N ARG A 75 12.34 -1.84 -2.30
CA ARG A 75 13.60 -2.29 -2.90
C ARG A 75 14.66 -2.58 -1.84
N LEU A 76 14.80 -1.72 -0.83
CA LEU A 76 15.71 -1.96 0.30
C LEU A 76 15.32 -3.21 1.09
N ALA A 77 14.01 -3.44 1.30
CA ALA A 77 13.52 -4.65 1.95
C ALA A 77 13.85 -5.92 1.15
N GLN A 78 13.65 -5.88 -0.17
CA GLN A 78 14.03 -6.96 -1.09
C GLN A 78 15.55 -7.21 -1.11
N ALA A 79 16.36 -6.17 -0.90
CA ALA A 79 17.82 -6.26 -0.80
C ALA A 79 18.33 -6.77 0.56
N GLY A 80 17.44 -7.03 1.53
CA GLY A 80 17.78 -7.65 2.82
C GLY A 80 17.42 -6.83 4.05
N ASP A 81 17.09 -5.53 3.92
CA ASP A 81 16.64 -4.71 5.05
C ASP A 81 15.14 -4.90 5.31
N ALA A 82 14.77 -6.08 5.80
CA ALA A 82 13.37 -6.44 5.99
C ALA A 82 12.62 -5.57 7.01
N SER A 83 13.29 -4.68 7.75
CA SER A 83 12.63 -3.66 8.58
C SER A 83 11.86 -2.63 7.73
N ARG A 84 12.23 -2.48 6.45
CA ARG A 84 11.65 -1.50 5.52
C ARG A 84 10.30 -1.89 4.94
N TYR A 85 9.83 -3.11 5.16
CA TYR A 85 8.50 -3.52 4.68
C TYR A 85 7.37 -2.67 5.30
N ALA A 86 7.49 -2.25 6.57
CA ALA A 86 6.50 -1.36 7.18
C ALA A 86 6.47 0.01 6.47
N CYS A 87 7.64 0.63 6.25
CA CYS A 87 7.74 1.87 5.47
C CYS A 87 7.12 1.72 4.07
N ALA A 88 7.44 0.63 3.37
CA ALA A 88 6.91 0.38 2.03
C ALA A 88 5.38 0.27 2.04
N ALA A 89 4.82 -0.51 2.96
CA ALA A 89 3.37 -0.70 3.08
C ALA A 89 2.63 0.62 3.35
N ASP A 90 3.18 1.44 4.24
CA ASP A 90 2.56 2.69 4.68
C ASP A 90 2.65 3.77 3.59
N ALA A 91 3.84 3.97 3.01
CA ALA A 91 4.05 4.99 1.97
C ALA A 91 3.33 4.63 0.65
N LEU A 92 3.38 3.37 0.20
CA LEU A 92 2.60 2.94 -0.97
C LEU A 92 1.10 3.06 -0.71
N GLY A 93 0.65 2.77 0.51
CA GLY A 93 -0.74 2.95 0.91
C GLY A 93 -1.19 4.40 0.81
N ALA A 94 -0.40 5.32 1.36
CA ALA A 94 -0.67 6.76 1.28
C ALA A 94 -0.71 7.26 -0.18
N GLY A 95 0.28 6.89 -0.99
CA GLY A 95 0.35 7.30 -2.40
C GLY A 95 -0.79 6.75 -3.27
N LEU A 96 -1.23 5.51 -3.03
CA LEU A 96 -2.33 4.88 -3.78
C LEU A 96 -3.72 5.37 -3.37
N ALA A 97 -3.87 5.88 -2.15
CA ALA A 97 -5.14 6.40 -1.62
C ALA A 97 -5.44 7.83 -2.10
N ALA A 98 -4.44 8.55 -2.61
CA ALA A 98 -4.60 9.93 -3.02
C ALA A 98 -5.54 10.07 -4.24
N PRO A 99 -6.50 11.02 -4.18
CA PRO A 99 -7.34 11.34 -5.34
C PRO A 99 -6.49 11.96 -6.45
N GLY A 100 -6.88 11.75 -7.72
CA GLY A 100 -6.23 12.41 -8.85
C GLY A 100 -4.82 11.90 -9.17
N LEU A 101 -4.42 10.73 -8.67
CA LEU A 101 -3.17 10.09 -9.07
C LEU A 101 -3.19 9.76 -10.57
N ASP A 102 -2.49 10.57 -11.36
CA ASP A 102 -2.33 10.40 -12.80
C ASP A 102 -1.20 9.41 -13.11
N GLN A 103 -1.51 8.13 -12.95
CA GLN A 103 -0.62 7.02 -13.28
C GLN A 103 -1.35 5.98 -14.10
N PRO A 104 -0.69 5.34 -15.09
CA PRO A 104 -1.27 4.23 -15.84
C PRO A 104 -1.77 3.13 -14.90
N ALA A 105 -2.90 2.51 -15.24
CA ALA A 105 -3.50 1.46 -14.42
C ALA A 105 -2.52 0.32 -14.12
N ALA A 106 -1.68 -0.07 -15.10
CA ALA A 106 -0.64 -1.08 -14.91
C ALA A 106 0.41 -0.66 -13.86
N THR A 107 0.84 0.59 -13.88
CA THR A 107 1.78 1.14 -12.88
C THR A 107 1.15 1.15 -11.49
N ARG A 108 -0.12 1.55 -11.39
CA ARG A 108 -0.88 1.49 -10.12
C ARG A 108 -1.02 0.07 -9.60
N ALA A 109 -1.29 -0.90 -10.48
CA ALA A 109 -1.36 -2.30 -10.12
C ALA A 109 0.00 -2.83 -9.61
N ALA A 110 1.12 -2.42 -10.22
CA ALA A 110 2.46 -2.77 -9.74
C ALA A 110 2.73 -2.22 -8.33
N TYR A 111 2.40 -0.95 -8.07
CA TYR A 111 2.51 -0.38 -6.73
C TYR A 111 1.60 -1.07 -5.72
N ALA A 112 0.37 -1.42 -6.11
CA ALA A 112 -0.56 -2.16 -5.26
C ALA A 112 -0.02 -3.57 -4.93
N ALA A 113 0.55 -4.28 -5.91
CA ALA A 113 1.19 -5.57 -5.67
C ALA A 113 2.38 -5.47 -4.71
N ASN A 114 3.26 -4.47 -4.90
CA ASN A 114 4.38 -4.21 -3.97
C ASN A 114 3.88 -3.89 -2.56
N ARG A 115 2.79 -3.12 -2.44
CA ARG A 115 2.15 -2.83 -1.15
C ARG A 115 1.63 -4.09 -0.48
N CYS A 116 0.91 -4.95 -1.22
CA CYS A 116 0.35 -6.17 -0.66
C CYS A 116 1.47 -7.12 -0.20
N GLU A 117 2.55 -7.24 -0.96
CA GLU A 117 3.71 -8.01 -0.53
C GLU A 117 4.38 -7.41 0.72
N ALA A 118 4.54 -6.08 0.76
CA ALA A 118 5.08 -5.39 1.92
C ALA A 118 4.22 -5.59 3.18
N LEU A 119 2.89 -5.53 3.04
CA LEU A 119 1.93 -5.81 4.13
C LEU A 119 2.05 -7.24 4.63
N ARG A 120 2.13 -8.22 3.72
CA ARG A 120 2.31 -9.64 4.07
C ARG A 120 3.60 -9.84 4.87
N GLN A 121 4.71 -9.32 4.36
CA GLN A 121 6.02 -9.46 5.01
C GLN A 121 6.10 -8.70 6.33
N ALA A 122 5.47 -7.52 6.44
CA ALA A 122 5.40 -6.78 7.70
C ALA A 122 4.55 -7.51 8.75
N ARG A 123 3.39 -8.07 8.35
CA ARG A 123 2.52 -8.88 9.21
C ARG A 123 3.26 -10.09 9.79
N ASP A 124 4.00 -10.82 8.95
CA ASP A 124 4.69 -12.05 9.36
C ASP A 124 5.81 -11.82 10.39
N ARG A 125 6.17 -10.55 10.67
CA ARG A 125 7.21 -10.15 11.62
C ARG A 125 6.68 -9.63 12.95
N ILE A 126 5.37 -9.48 13.06
CA ILE A 126 4.70 -8.99 14.27
C ILE A 126 3.65 -10.01 14.72
N SER A 127 3.21 -9.92 15.96
CA SER A 127 2.23 -10.85 16.54
C SER A 127 1.11 -10.09 17.24
N GLY A 128 0.04 -10.82 17.60
CA GLY A 128 -1.08 -10.26 18.36
C GLY A 128 -1.93 -9.25 17.56
N PRO A 129 -2.58 -8.28 18.24
CA PRO A 129 -3.50 -7.32 17.60
C PRO A 129 -2.90 -6.53 16.42
N PRO A 130 -1.63 -6.07 16.44
CA PRO A 130 -1.01 -5.42 15.29
C PRO A 130 -0.94 -6.30 14.05
N ALA A 131 -0.66 -7.60 14.20
CA ALA A 131 -0.65 -8.54 13.07
C ALA A 131 -2.06 -8.68 12.45
N LEU A 132 -3.11 -8.68 13.29
CA LEU A 132 -4.49 -8.72 12.82
C LEU A 132 -4.88 -7.46 12.05
N ALA A 133 -4.42 -6.28 12.50
CA ALA A 133 -4.63 -5.02 11.79
C ALA A 133 -3.96 -5.05 10.41
N ARG A 134 -2.69 -5.47 10.34
CA ARG A 134 -1.98 -5.64 9.06
C ARG A 134 -2.62 -6.69 8.16
N ASN A 135 -3.21 -7.75 8.72
CA ASN A 135 -3.93 -8.74 7.93
C ASN A 135 -5.22 -8.16 7.30
N LYS A 136 -5.94 -7.28 8.01
CA LYS A 136 -7.10 -6.56 7.45
C LYS A 136 -6.67 -5.61 6.32
N GLU A 137 -5.57 -4.89 6.50
CA GLU A 137 -4.99 -4.06 5.45
C GLU A 137 -4.58 -4.88 4.21
N LEU A 138 -3.99 -6.07 4.41
CA LEU A 138 -3.64 -6.98 3.32
C LEU A 138 -4.88 -7.44 2.55
N ALA A 139 -5.96 -7.80 3.24
CA ALA A 139 -7.21 -8.19 2.59
C ALA A 139 -7.79 -7.04 1.75
N ALA A 140 -7.78 -5.81 2.28
CA ALA A 140 -8.21 -4.62 1.54
C ALA A 140 -7.28 -4.32 0.35
N CYS A 141 -5.97 -4.52 0.51
CA CYS A 141 -4.99 -4.37 -0.57
C CYS A 141 -5.26 -5.35 -1.70
N ALA A 142 -5.54 -6.62 -1.39
CA ALA A 142 -5.86 -7.64 -2.38
C ALA A 142 -7.13 -7.30 -3.17
N GLN A 143 -8.16 -6.77 -2.50
CA GLN A 143 -9.38 -6.29 -3.17
C GLN A 143 -9.10 -5.12 -4.11
N ALA A 144 -8.33 -4.13 -3.67
CA ALA A 144 -7.94 -3.01 -4.52
C ALA A 144 -7.11 -3.45 -5.74
N LEU A 145 -6.21 -4.42 -5.55
CA LEU A 145 -5.42 -5.00 -6.63
C LEU A 145 -6.29 -5.77 -7.64
N GLU A 146 -7.33 -6.48 -7.18
CA GLU A 146 -8.31 -7.12 -8.07
C GLU A 146 -9.07 -6.08 -8.91
N THR A 147 -9.42 -4.93 -8.33
CA THR A 147 -10.06 -3.84 -9.11
C THR A 147 -9.12 -3.25 -10.17
N LEU A 148 -7.83 -3.09 -9.84
CA LEU A 148 -6.83 -2.55 -10.75
C LEU A 148 -6.37 -3.56 -11.81
N SER A 149 -6.37 -4.84 -11.48
CA SER A 149 -5.94 -5.96 -12.32
C SER A 149 -6.83 -7.17 -12.11
N PRO A 150 -8.05 -7.17 -12.69
CA PRO A 150 -9.02 -8.25 -12.53
C PRO A 150 -8.47 -9.60 -12.98
N GLY A 151 -8.68 -10.62 -12.16
CA GLY A 151 -8.23 -11.98 -12.41
C GLY A 151 -6.72 -12.20 -12.30
N SER A 152 -5.96 -11.22 -11.79
CA SER A 152 -4.51 -11.38 -11.61
C SER A 152 -4.17 -12.44 -10.55
N ALA A 153 -3.09 -13.18 -10.79
CA ALA A 153 -2.58 -14.14 -9.82
C ALA A 153 -2.14 -13.45 -8.51
N ALA A 154 -1.54 -12.25 -8.61
CA ALA A 154 -1.13 -11.50 -7.42
C ALA A 154 -2.32 -11.15 -6.50
N ALA A 155 -3.42 -10.61 -7.05
CA ALA A 155 -4.62 -10.30 -6.25
C ALA A 155 -5.16 -11.55 -5.54
N ARG A 156 -5.26 -12.66 -6.27
CA ARG A 156 -5.74 -13.93 -5.73
C ARG A 156 -4.84 -14.47 -4.63
N PHE A 157 -3.52 -14.46 -4.84
CA PHE A 157 -2.54 -14.90 -3.86
C PHE A 157 -2.69 -14.15 -2.53
N PHE A 158 -2.73 -12.82 -2.56
CA PHE A 158 -2.83 -12.02 -1.35
C PHE A 158 -4.20 -12.17 -0.66
N ALA A 159 -5.28 -12.31 -1.43
CA ALA A 159 -6.61 -12.58 -0.88
C ALA A 159 -6.64 -13.93 -0.14
N VAL A 160 -6.09 -14.98 -0.75
CA VAL A 160 -6.02 -16.31 -0.12
C VAL A 160 -5.11 -16.30 1.10
N ASN A 161 -3.96 -15.63 1.02
CA ASN A 161 -3.01 -15.52 2.12
C ASN A 161 -3.63 -14.80 3.34
N ALA A 162 -4.32 -13.68 3.13
CA ALA A 162 -5.02 -12.97 4.19
C ALA A 162 -6.18 -13.79 4.78
N GLY A 163 -6.91 -14.52 3.93
CA GLY A 163 -7.99 -15.41 4.33
C GLY A 163 -7.51 -16.57 5.20
N LEU A 164 -6.39 -17.20 4.83
CA LEU A 164 -5.79 -18.28 5.62
C LEU A 164 -5.38 -17.79 7.02
N ALA A 165 -4.66 -16.66 7.08
CA ALA A 165 -4.25 -16.07 8.35
C ALA A 165 -5.47 -15.72 9.24
N ALA A 166 -6.57 -15.24 8.64
CA ALA A 166 -7.80 -14.96 9.37
C ALA A 166 -8.46 -16.24 9.93
N VAL A 167 -8.42 -17.36 9.21
CA VAL A 167 -8.92 -18.65 9.72
C VAL A 167 -8.08 -19.15 10.89
N GLN A 168 -6.75 -19.04 10.80
CA GLN A 168 -5.82 -19.56 11.83
C GLN A 168 -5.98 -18.88 13.20
N VAL A 169 -6.45 -17.63 13.23
CA VAL A 169 -6.65 -16.85 14.46
C VAL A 169 -8.10 -16.81 14.94
N SER A 170 -9.04 -17.40 14.17
CA SER A 170 -10.46 -17.42 14.51
C SER A 170 -10.80 -18.68 15.33
N PRO A 171 -11.79 -18.61 16.25
CA PRO A 171 -12.33 -19.81 16.87
C PRO A 171 -12.87 -20.79 15.82
N THR A 172 -12.54 -22.07 15.98
CA THR A 172 -13.06 -23.14 15.12
C THR A 172 -14.58 -23.20 15.20
N ASN A 173 -15.25 -23.27 14.05
CA ASN A 173 -16.70 -23.45 13.99
C ASN A 173 -17.09 -24.32 12.79
N ALA A 174 -18.39 -24.59 12.63
CA ALA A 174 -18.91 -25.48 11.58
C ALA A 174 -18.56 -25.04 10.15
N THR A 175 -18.18 -23.77 9.93
CA THR A 175 -17.83 -23.24 8.60
C THR A 175 -16.32 -23.24 8.31
N THR A 176 -15.47 -23.60 9.29
CA THR A 176 -14.01 -23.54 9.14
C THR A 176 -13.52 -24.36 7.94
N CYS A 177 -13.98 -25.59 7.78
CA CYS A 177 -13.57 -26.44 6.67
C CYS A 177 -14.04 -25.92 5.31
N ALA A 178 -15.31 -25.52 5.20
CA ALA A 178 -15.84 -24.92 3.97
C ALA A 178 -15.08 -23.66 3.55
N ARG A 179 -14.66 -22.83 4.51
CA ARG A 179 -13.81 -21.66 4.25
C ARG A 179 -12.46 -22.05 3.69
N LEU A 180 -11.78 -23.03 4.30
CA LEU A 180 -10.47 -23.51 3.83
C LEU A 180 -10.57 -24.15 2.43
N ASP A 181 -11.64 -24.89 2.15
CA ASP A 181 -11.89 -25.47 0.84
C ASP A 181 -12.12 -24.39 -0.23
N GLY A 182 -12.89 -23.35 0.11
CA GLY A 182 -13.08 -22.18 -0.75
C GLY A 182 -11.76 -21.47 -1.07
N LEU A 183 -10.88 -21.28 -0.07
CA LEU A 183 -9.55 -20.70 -0.26
C LEU A 183 -8.68 -21.57 -1.19
N ALA A 184 -8.70 -22.89 -1.00
CA ALA A 184 -7.94 -23.84 -1.82
C ALA A 184 -8.45 -23.94 -3.26
N ALA A 185 -9.77 -23.89 -3.48
CA ALA A 185 -10.36 -23.80 -4.81
C ALA A 185 -9.93 -22.50 -5.50
N SER A 186 -10.06 -21.37 -4.79
CA SER A 186 -9.74 -20.06 -5.33
C SER A 186 -8.26 -19.91 -5.70
N LEU A 187 -7.35 -20.55 -4.96
CA LEU A 187 -5.93 -20.56 -5.31
C LEU A 187 -5.66 -21.38 -6.59
N ARG A 188 -6.28 -22.56 -6.73
CA ARG A 188 -6.12 -23.46 -7.89
C ARG A 188 -6.61 -22.85 -9.19
N GLU A 189 -7.70 -22.08 -9.16
CA GLU A 189 -8.24 -21.38 -10.34
C GLU A 189 -7.23 -20.47 -11.04
N ARG A 190 -6.17 -20.03 -10.34
CA ARG A 190 -5.16 -19.08 -10.86
C ARG A 190 -3.75 -19.63 -10.90
N GLU A 191 -3.54 -20.92 -10.65
CA GLU A 191 -2.20 -21.53 -10.61
C GLU A 191 -1.46 -21.39 -11.96
N GLY A 192 -2.15 -21.58 -13.09
CA GLY A 192 -1.55 -21.37 -14.42
C GLY A 192 -1.11 -19.92 -14.67
N ALA A 193 -1.89 -18.93 -14.21
CA ALA A 193 -1.53 -17.52 -14.31
C ALA A 193 -0.38 -17.13 -13.36
N ALA A 194 -0.25 -17.83 -12.23
CA ALA A 194 0.84 -17.64 -11.28
C ALA A 194 2.20 -18.02 -11.88
N ALA A 195 2.28 -19.13 -12.62
CA ALA A 195 3.50 -19.54 -13.32
C ALA A 195 3.97 -18.48 -14.31
N ALA A 196 3.06 -17.92 -15.12
CA ALA A 196 3.38 -16.86 -16.07
C ALA A 196 3.84 -15.54 -15.40
N SER A 197 3.48 -15.34 -14.13
CA SER A 197 3.77 -14.11 -13.37
C SER A 197 4.93 -14.28 -12.36
N GLY A 198 5.65 -15.41 -12.40
CA GLY A 198 6.75 -15.69 -11.45
C GLY A 198 6.30 -15.99 -10.01
N LEU A 199 5.01 -16.23 -9.79
CA LEU A 199 4.41 -16.52 -8.47
C LEU A 199 4.23 -18.02 -8.19
N ASP A 200 4.75 -18.91 -9.05
CA ASP A 200 4.63 -20.37 -8.90
C ASP A 200 5.09 -20.87 -7.52
N ALA A 201 6.29 -20.51 -7.09
CA ALA A 201 6.82 -20.96 -5.81
C ALA A 201 6.02 -20.43 -4.60
N PRO A 202 5.66 -19.13 -4.54
CA PRO A 202 4.71 -18.63 -3.54
C PRO A 202 3.37 -19.36 -3.52
N TYR A 203 2.78 -19.65 -4.70
CA TYR A 203 1.51 -20.37 -4.81
C TYR A 203 1.60 -21.79 -4.26
N ARG A 204 2.63 -22.55 -4.64
CA ARG A 204 2.84 -23.91 -4.14
C ARG A 204 3.03 -23.92 -2.63
N ARG A 205 3.78 -22.97 -2.07
CA ARG A 205 3.94 -22.83 -0.63
C ARG A 205 2.62 -22.56 0.08
N LEU A 206 1.84 -21.59 -0.40
CA LEU A 206 0.54 -21.26 0.17
C LEU A 206 -0.47 -22.42 0.06
N GLY A 207 -0.43 -23.17 -1.04
CA GLY A 207 -1.20 -24.41 -1.20
C GLY A 207 -0.85 -25.47 -0.15
N ASN A 208 0.44 -25.65 0.14
CA ASN A 208 0.90 -26.56 1.19
C ASN A 208 0.45 -26.10 2.58
N ASP A 209 0.55 -24.80 2.88
CA ASP A 209 0.12 -24.22 4.15
C ASP A 209 -1.40 -24.38 4.37
N LEU A 210 -2.20 -24.23 3.31
CA LEU A 210 -3.63 -24.52 3.32
C LEU A 210 -3.90 -25.99 3.64
N GLN A 211 -3.18 -26.93 3.02
CA GLN A 211 -3.38 -28.37 3.28
C GLN A 211 -2.94 -28.77 4.70
N LEU A 212 -1.85 -28.20 5.21
CA LEU A 212 -1.43 -28.38 6.60
C LEU A 212 -2.49 -27.85 7.56
N THR A 213 -3.03 -26.66 7.30
CA THR A 213 -4.07 -26.04 8.12
C THR A 213 -5.37 -26.87 8.09
N ARG A 214 -5.82 -27.34 6.91
CA ARG A 214 -6.98 -28.24 6.77
C ARG A 214 -6.84 -29.49 7.63
N ARG A 215 -5.67 -30.15 7.59
CA ARG A 215 -5.37 -31.32 8.43
C ARG A 215 -5.39 -30.97 9.92
N GLY A 216 -4.84 -29.83 10.31
CA GLY A 216 -4.85 -29.35 11.69
C GLY A 216 -6.27 -29.14 12.25
N PHE A 217 -7.22 -28.73 11.40
CA PHE A 217 -8.64 -28.60 11.78
C PHE A 217 -9.48 -29.86 11.56
N GLY A 218 -8.89 -30.98 11.12
CA GLY A 218 -9.61 -32.23 10.86
C GLY A 218 -10.55 -32.20 9.65
N CYS A 219 -10.35 -31.26 8.72
CA CYS A 219 -11.11 -31.21 7.47
C CYS A 219 -10.70 -32.37 6.57
N ARG A 220 -11.67 -33.18 6.16
CA ARG A 220 -11.48 -34.35 5.28
C ARG A 220 -11.83 -33.98 3.85
#